data_AF-A0A218QUV4-F1
#
_entry.id   AF-A0A218QUV4-F1
#
_cell.length_a   1.000
_cell.length_b   1.000
_cell.length_c   1.000
_cell.angle_alpha   90.00
_cell.angle_beta   90.00
_cell.angle_gamma   90.00
#
_symmetry.space_group_name_H-M   'P 1'
#
loop_
_entity.id
_entity.type
_entity.pdbx_description
1 polymer ?
#
loop_
_entity_poly.entity_id
_entity_poly.type
_entity_poly.pdbx_seq_one_letter_code
_entity_poly.pdbx_strand_id
1 'polypeptide(L)'
;MKASKYVRDHVSTYGKEIKKATANKFGINNSLIIRAVNGDERALKEIGDMGRTGERLATSMPLIRENLKAYIEGTTEYNTALADIYKSGGKGAIAIDKAASDVKIENTHYNNLIEEYKTSLFAKLESENQRHDDALDVIELQAWIDTQMATVNAKASLESTSNKPFLAQMKADADYENKKIKHLLENGSDSDLSLIPKKHYSTNPVIKLWNNIRDIFS
;
A
#
# COMPACT_ATOMS: atom_id res chain seq x y z
N MET A 1 76.38 -22.82 92.21
CA MET A 1 75.01 -22.73 91.67
C MET A 1 74.56 -21.27 91.73
N LYS A 2 74.48 -20.57 90.59
CA LYS A 2 73.92 -19.20 90.53
C LYS A 2 72.44 -19.29 90.16
N ALA A 3 71.57 -18.75 91.02
CA ALA A 3 70.13 -18.69 90.83
C ALA A 3 69.77 -17.89 89.56
N SER A 4 68.75 -18.34 88.84
CA SER A 4 68.43 -17.85 87.49
C SER A 4 67.96 -16.40 87.51
N LYS A 5 68.62 -15.55 86.72
CA LYS A 5 68.24 -14.14 86.44
C LYS A 5 66.93 -14.00 85.65
N TYR A 6 66.16 -15.09 85.51
CA TYR A 6 64.99 -15.20 84.65
C TYR A 6 63.89 -16.01 85.34
N VAL A 7 62.66 -15.51 85.27
CA VAL A 7 61.43 -16.23 85.65
C VAL A 7 61.30 -17.51 84.81
N ARG A 8 61.04 -18.65 85.45
CA ARG A 8 60.87 -19.94 84.78
C ARG A 8 59.43 -20.08 84.27
N ASP A 9 59.27 -20.41 82.99
CA ASP A 9 57.98 -20.72 82.38
C ASP A 9 57.67 -22.21 82.52
N HIS A 10 56.59 -22.51 83.24
CA HIS A 10 56.10 -23.87 83.48
C HIS A 10 54.86 -24.23 82.64
N VAL A 11 54.28 -23.26 81.92
CA VAL A 11 53.02 -23.40 81.19
C VAL A 11 53.26 -23.82 79.74
N SER A 12 54.36 -23.37 79.13
CA SER A 12 54.63 -23.69 77.71
C SER A 12 54.92 -25.16 77.41
N THR A 13 55.25 -25.98 78.41
CA THR A 13 55.44 -27.42 78.23
C THR A 13 54.11 -28.14 77.98
N TYR A 14 53.03 -27.66 78.60
CA TYR A 14 51.67 -28.22 78.47
C TYR A 14 50.88 -27.58 77.32
N GLY A 15 51.20 -26.34 76.94
CA GLY A 15 50.47 -25.57 75.91
C GLY A 15 51.20 -25.40 74.56
N LYS A 16 52.00 -26.38 74.11
CA LYS A 16 52.88 -26.24 72.93
C LYS A 16 52.16 -25.78 71.65
N GLU A 17 51.01 -26.37 71.34
CA GLU A 17 50.25 -26.01 70.14
C GLU A 17 49.64 -24.61 70.23
N ILE A 18 49.13 -24.22 71.40
CA ILE A 18 48.58 -22.88 71.65
C ILE A 18 49.68 -21.82 71.54
N LYS A 19 50.87 -22.11 72.07
CA LYS A 19 52.06 -21.25 71.94
C LYS A 19 52.47 -21.07 70.47
N LYS A 20 52.52 -22.16 69.69
CA LYS A 20 52.85 -22.12 68.26
C LYS A 20 51.82 -21.32 67.46
N ALA A 21 50.54 -21.52 67.72
CA ALA A 21 49.47 -20.76 67.07
C ALA A 21 49.53 -19.26 67.42
N THR A 22 49.81 -18.92 68.68
CA THR A 22 49.91 -17.54 69.14
C THR A 22 51.09 -16.81 68.49
N ALA A 23 52.25 -17.48 68.40
CA ALA A 23 53.42 -16.98 67.70
C ALA A 23 53.15 -16.76 66.20
N ASN A 24 52.55 -17.76 65.53
CA ASN A 24 52.34 -17.72 64.09
C ASN A 24 51.27 -16.71 63.66
N LYS A 25 50.22 -16.51 64.46
CA LYS A 25 49.06 -15.67 64.08
C LYS A 25 49.17 -14.23 64.59
N PHE A 26 49.79 -14.03 65.76
CA PHE A 26 49.85 -12.72 66.41
C PHE A 26 51.28 -12.20 66.61
N GLY A 27 52.30 -12.97 66.23
CA GLY A 27 53.71 -12.61 66.43
C GLY A 27 54.16 -12.64 67.90
N ILE A 28 53.31 -13.08 68.83
CA ILE A 28 53.60 -13.02 70.26
C ILE A 28 54.36 -14.29 70.67
N ASN A 29 55.62 -14.12 71.05
CA ASN A 29 56.49 -15.19 71.52
C ASN A 29 56.71 -15.11 73.03
N ASN A 30 56.84 -16.28 73.68
CA ASN A 30 57.10 -16.34 75.12
C ASN A 30 58.41 -15.62 75.54
N SER A 31 59.39 -15.55 74.65
CA SER A 31 60.62 -14.76 74.84
C SER A 31 60.33 -13.26 74.97
N LEU A 32 59.38 -12.71 74.21
CA LEU A 32 58.98 -11.31 74.29
C LEU A 32 58.33 -11.00 75.65
N ILE A 33 57.44 -11.89 76.10
CA ILE A 33 56.74 -11.77 77.39
C ILE A 33 57.74 -11.81 78.55
N ILE A 34 58.64 -12.80 78.56
CA ILE A 34 59.64 -12.93 79.63
C ILE A 34 60.59 -11.73 79.66
N ARG A 35 61.04 -11.21 78.50
CA ARG A 35 61.88 -10.01 78.45
C ARG A 35 61.16 -8.78 79.00
N ALA A 36 59.90 -8.58 78.62
CA ALA A 36 59.10 -7.46 79.11
C ALA A 36 58.86 -7.51 80.63
N VAL A 37 58.52 -8.68 81.17
CA VAL A 37 58.33 -8.88 82.63
C VAL A 37 59.61 -8.58 83.42
N ASN A 38 60.79 -8.84 82.84
CA ASN A 38 62.08 -8.54 83.45
C ASN A 38 62.57 -7.10 83.22
N GLY A 39 61.73 -6.21 82.67
CA GLY A 39 62.03 -4.79 82.51
C GLY A 39 62.86 -4.43 81.26
N ASP A 40 62.93 -5.29 80.24
CA ASP A 40 63.53 -4.93 78.95
C ASP A 40 62.68 -3.84 78.27
N GLU A 41 63.21 -2.61 78.23
CA GLU A 41 62.53 -1.45 77.65
C GLU A 41 62.14 -1.67 76.18
N ARG A 42 62.91 -2.45 75.40
CA ARG A 42 62.59 -2.70 73.99
C ARG A 42 61.37 -3.61 73.87
N ALA A 43 61.30 -4.66 74.69
CA ALA A 43 60.17 -5.57 74.72
C ALA A 43 58.89 -4.89 75.23
N LEU A 44 59.00 -4.00 76.21
CA LEU A 44 57.87 -3.20 76.71
C LEU A 44 57.34 -2.20 75.68
N LYS A 45 58.23 -1.52 74.94
CA LYS A 45 57.84 -0.62 73.83
C LYS A 45 57.14 -1.39 72.71
N GLU A 46 57.68 -2.54 72.32
CA GLU A 46 57.10 -3.41 71.29
C GLU A 46 55.67 -3.85 71.66
N ILE A 47 55.42 -4.29 72.91
CA ILE A 47 54.07 -4.64 73.38
C ILE A 47 53.13 -3.42 73.40
N GLY A 48 53.62 -2.25 73.82
CA GLY A 48 52.84 -1.01 73.81
C GLY A 48 52.41 -0.58 72.40
N ASP A 49 53.31 -0.69 71.43
CA ASP A 49 53.04 -0.39 70.01
C ASP A 49 52.08 -1.40 69.38
N MET A 50 52.22 -2.70 69.73
CA MET A 50 51.25 -3.74 69.35
C MET A 50 49.87 -3.46 69.92
N GLY A 51 49.78 -3.04 71.19
CA GLY A 51 48.51 -2.68 71.84
C GLY A 51 47.84 -1.48 71.18
N ARG A 52 48.58 -0.37 70.97
CA ARG A 52 48.06 0.82 70.27
C ARG A 52 47.64 0.52 68.83
N THR A 53 48.40 -0.31 68.13
CA THR A 53 48.06 -0.75 66.78
C THR A 53 46.79 -1.60 66.78
N GLY A 54 46.67 -2.55 67.71
CA GLY A 54 45.49 -3.39 67.89
C GLY A 54 44.24 -2.58 68.22
N GLU A 55 44.33 -1.60 69.13
CA GLU A 55 43.22 -0.72 69.51
C GLU A 55 42.77 0.17 68.34
N ARG A 56 43.72 0.75 67.60
CA ARG A 56 43.43 1.51 66.38
C ARG A 56 42.77 0.65 65.31
N LEU A 57 43.26 -0.58 65.10
CA LEU A 57 42.65 -1.52 64.15
C LEU A 57 41.24 -1.93 64.58
N ALA A 58 41.04 -2.24 65.86
CA ALA A 58 39.73 -2.61 66.40
C ALA A 58 38.69 -1.49 66.23
N THR A 59 39.13 -0.23 66.36
CA THR A 59 38.25 0.94 66.23
C THR A 59 38.02 1.33 64.77
N SER A 60 39.07 1.37 63.94
CA SER A 60 38.98 1.91 62.57
C SER A 60 38.56 0.87 61.54
N MET A 61 38.90 -0.41 61.71
CA MET A 61 38.62 -1.44 60.69
C MET A 61 37.11 -1.68 60.45
N PRO A 62 36.25 -1.70 61.49
CA PRO A 62 34.80 -1.79 61.26
C PRO A 62 34.26 -0.64 60.41
N LEU A 63 34.71 0.60 60.69
CA LEU A 63 34.32 1.80 59.93
C LEU A 63 34.82 1.75 58.49
N ILE A 64 36.07 1.34 58.28
CA ILE A 64 36.64 1.19 56.93
C ILE A 64 35.85 0.13 56.15
N ARG A 65 35.57 -1.01 56.78
CA ARG A 65 34.78 -2.09 56.17
C ARG A 65 33.38 -1.63 55.80
N GLU A 66 32.69 -0.94 56.70
CA GLU A 66 31.33 -0.46 56.46
C GLU A 66 31.28 0.57 55.32
N ASN A 67 32.20 1.53 55.30
CA ASN A 67 32.27 2.52 54.23
C ASN A 67 32.61 1.90 52.87
N LEU A 68 33.58 0.98 52.81
CA LEU A 68 33.90 0.27 51.57
C LEU A 68 32.75 -0.61 51.10
N LYS A 69 32.06 -1.28 52.03
CA LYS A 69 30.87 -2.08 51.72
C LYS A 69 29.75 -1.20 51.16
N ALA A 70 29.43 -0.08 51.82
CA ALA A 70 28.41 0.86 51.36
C ALA A 70 28.77 1.46 49.99
N TYR A 71 30.05 1.78 49.75
CA TYR A 71 30.51 2.25 48.45
C TYR A 71 30.34 1.21 47.35
N ILE A 72 30.72 -0.04 47.60
CA ILE A 72 30.56 -1.15 46.65
C ILE A 72 29.06 -1.36 46.36
N GLU A 73 28.24 -1.52 47.39
CA GLU A 73 26.80 -1.76 47.25
C GLU A 73 26.10 -0.61 46.52
N GLY A 74 26.40 0.64 46.89
CA GLY A 74 25.84 1.83 46.23
C GLY A 74 26.27 1.95 44.77
N THR A 75 27.53 1.67 44.45
CA THR A 75 28.03 1.70 43.07
C THR A 75 27.44 0.58 42.23
N THR A 76 27.29 -0.61 42.80
CA THR A 76 26.62 -1.74 42.13
C THR A 76 25.17 -1.39 41.83
N GLU A 77 24.40 -0.95 42.83
CA GLU A 77 22.99 -0.60 42.69
C GLU A 77 22.77 0.54 41.68
N TYR A 78 23.61 1.56 41.72
CA TYR A 78 23.55 2.67 40.77
C TYR A 78 23.73 2.18 39.32
N ASN A 79 24.75 1.34 39.07
CA ASN A 79 25.04 0.87 37.72
C ASN A 79 23.99 -0.15 37.22
N THR A 80 23.46 -1.02 38.09
CA THR A 80 22.37 -1.92 37.73
C THR A 80 21.10 -1.15 37.39
N ALA A 81 20.74 -0.15 38.20
CA ALA A 81 19.59 0.72 37.94
C ALA A 81 19.72 1.48 36.61
N LEU A 82 20.89 2.06 36.32
CA LEU A 82 21.15 2.70 35.03
C LEU A 82 21.02 1.72 33.85
N ALA A 83 21.59 0.53 33.98
CA ALA A 83 21.50 -0.49 32.94
C ALA A 83 20.04 -0.89 32.65
N ASP A 84 19.21 -1.00 33.69
CA ASP A 84 17.80 -1.35 33.54
C ASP A 84 16.96 -0.21 32.95
N ILE A 85 17.27 1.05 33.31
CA ILE A 85 16.70 2.24 32.66
C ILE A 85 17.03 2.23 31.16
N TYR A 86 18.29 2.02 30.78
CA TYR A 86 18.71 2.00 29.38
C TYR A 86 18.13 0.83 28.59
N LYS A 87 18.05 -0.36 29.19
CA LYS A 87 17.37 -1.52 28.56
C LYS A 87 15.90 -1.22 28.30
N SER A 88 15.21 -0.63 29.27
CA SER A 88 13.79 -0.29 29.15
C SER A 88 13.58 0.81 28.10
N GLY A 89 14.42 1.85 28.12
CA GLY A 89 14.43 2.92 27.13
C GLY A 89 14.70 2.41 25.71
N GLY A 90 15.70 1.53 25.54
CA GLY A 90 16.02 0.92 24.25
C GLY A 90 14.88 0.06 23.70
N LYS A 91 14.23 -0.76 24.54
CA LYS A 91 13.02 -1.52 24.14
C LYS A 91 11.88 -0.59 23.73
N GLY A 92 11.66 0.49 24.49
CA GLY A 92 10.64 1.49 24.19
C GLY A 92 10.90 2.20 22.85
N ALA A 93 12.15 2.64 22.61
CA ALA A 93 12.56 3.27 21.36
C ALA A 93 12.31 2.37 20.15
N ILE A 94 12.74 1.10 20.22
CA ILE A 94 12.50 0.12 19.15
C ILE A 94 10.99 -0.07 18.89
N ALA A 95 10.17 -0.13 19.95
CA ALA A 95 8.73 -0.27 19.80
C ALA A 95 8.09 0.97 19.15
N ILE A 96 8.54 2.17 19.50
CA ILE A 96 8.11 3.43 18.88
C ILE A 96 8.50 3.47 17.40
N ASP A 97 9.77 3.18 17.08
CA ASP A 97 10.27 3.19 15.71
C ASP A 97 9.56 2.16 14.83
N LYS A 98 9.24 0.98 15.40
CA LYS A 98 8.43 -0.03 14.72
C LYS A 98 7.02 0.49 14.43
N ALA A 99 6.31 1.03 15.42
CA ALA A 99 4.98 1.58 15.23
C ALA A 99 4.96 2.72 14.21
N ALA A 100 5.96 3.60 14.24
CA ALA A 100 6.11 4.68 13.25
C ALA A 100 6.35 4.13 11.83
N SER A 101 7.16 3.08 11.71
CA SER A 101 7.41 2.40 10.43
C SER A 101 6.15 1.72 9.89
N ASP A 102 5.37 1.05 10.73
CA ASP A 102 4.10 0.41 10.36
C ASP A 102 3.11 1.47 9.83
N VAL A 103 2.98 2.61 10.50
CA VAL A 103 2.15 3.75 10.03
C VAL A 103 2.62 4.27 8.68
N LYS A 104 3.94 4.36 8.46
CA LYS A 104 4.50 4.82 7.19
C LYS A 104 4.20 3.84 6.05
N ILE A 105 4.27 2.54 6.30
CA ILE A 105 3.90 1.51 5.32
C ILE A 105 2.42 1.63 4.96
N GLU A 106 1.54 1.71 5.95
CA GLU A 106 0.09 1.87 5.72
C GLU A 106 -0.25 3.15 4.95
N ASN A 107 0.39 4.26 5.27
CA ASN A 107 0.22 5.51 4.53
C ASN A 107 0.68 5.38 3.06
N THR A 108 1.78 4.65 2.82
CA THR A 108 2.27 4.38 1.46
C THR A 108 1.30 3.50 0.69
N HIS A 109 0.78 2.44 1.34
CA HIS A 109 -0.24 1.58 0.78
C HIS A 109 -1.52 2.34 0.42
N TYR A 110 -2.01 3.21 1.32
CA TYR A 110 -3.16 4.07 1.05
C TYR A 110 -2.95 4.98 -0.17
N ASN A 111 -1.80 5.63 -0.28
CA ASN A 111 -1.48 6.47 -1.44
C ASN A 111 -1.45 5.66 -2.74
N ASN A 112 -0.87 4.46 -2.72
CA ASN A 112 -0.88 3.57 -3.88
C ASN A 112 -2.32 3.19 -4.29
N LEU A 113 -3.18 2.83 -3.32
CA LEU A 113 -4.59 2.53 -3.59
C LEU A 113 -5.35 3.72 -4.21
N ILE A 114 -5.04 4.94 -3.78
CA ILE A 114 -5.60 6.15 -4.40
C ILE A 114 -5.17 6.26 -5.86
N GLU A 115 -3.88 6.07 -6.16
CA GLU A 115 -3.38 6.16 -7.53
C GLU A 115 -3.93 5.04 -8.42
N GLU A 116 -4.07 3.83 -7.88
CA GLU A 116 -4.76 2.73 -8.56
C GLU A 116 -6.23 3.08 -8.87
N TYR A 117 -6.94 3.67 -7.90
CA TYR A 117 -8.33 4.09 -8.09
C TYR A 117 -8.46 5.19 -9.15
N LYS A 118 -7.60 6.21 -9.12
CA LYS A 118 -7.56 7.27 -10.14
C LYS A 118 -7.31 6.68 -11.52
N THR A 119 -6.32 5.80 -11.64
CA THR A 119 -5.98 5.14 -12.90
C THR A 119 -7.17 4.31 -13.42
N SER A 120 -7.84 3.56 -12.53
CA SER A 120 -9.05 2.81 -12.88
C SER A 120 -10.19 3.72 -13.34
N LEU A 121 -10.38 4.86 -12.67
CA LEU A 121 -11.40 5.84 -13.05
C LEU A 121 -11.13 6.43 -14.43
N PHE A 122 -9.88 6.84 -14.71
CA PHE A 122 -9.51 7.33 -16.04
C PHE A 122 -9.74 6.28 -17.12
N ALA A 123 -9.33 5.03 -16.89
CA ALA A 123 -9.58 3.94 -17.84
C ALA A 123 -11.08 3.70 -18.08
N LYS A 124 -11.91 3.79 -17.04
CA LYS A 124 -13.38 3.64 -17.16
C LYS A 124 -14.00 4.82 -17.90
N LEU A 125 -13.55 6.05 -17.65
CA LEU A 125 -14.03 7.23 -18.34
C LEU A 125 -13.69 7.16 -19.84
N GLU A 126 -12.45 6.80 -20.16
CA GLU A 126 -12.01 6.62 -21.54
C GLU A 126 -12.81 5.53 -22.25
N SER A 127 -13.02 4.39 -21.59
CA SER A 127 -13.86 3.32 -22.13
C SER A 127 -15.30 3.76 -22.38
N GLU A 128 -15.86 4.62 -21.53
CA GLU A 128 -17.22 5.14 -21.69
C GLU A 128 -17.32 6.16 -22.81
N ASN A 129 -16.30 7.03 -22.96
CA ASN A 129 -16.19 7.95 -24.10
C ASN A 129 -16.11 7.18 -25.41
N GLN A 130 -15.25 6.16 -25.49
CA GLN A 130 -15.14 5.31 -26.68
C GLN A 130 -16.48 4.62 -27.00
N ARG A 131 -17.16 4.06 -25.99
CA ARG A 131 -18.49 3.45 -26.17
C ARG A 131 -19.51 4.47 -26.70
N HIS A 132 -19.45 5.71 -26.24
CA HIS A 132 -20.34 6.78 -26.67
C HIS A 132 -20.05 7.19 -28.12
N ASP A 133 -18.78 7.35 -28.50
CA ASP A 133 -18.37 7.67 -29.86
C ASP A 133 -18.77 6.56 -30.84
N ASP A 134 -18.50 5.29 -30.49
CA ASP A 134 -18.93 4.13 -31.28
C ASP A 134 -20.47 4.11 -31.47
N ALA A 135 -21.23 4.52 -30.45
CA ALA A 135 -22.69 4.60 -30.53
C ALA A 135 -23.16 5.75 -31.44
N LEU A 136 -22.48 6.89 -31.41
CA LEU A 136 -22.75 8.01 -32.32
C LEU A 136 -22.47 7.65 -33.77
N ASP A 137 -21.35 6.99 -34.06
CA ASP A 137 -20.98 6.54 -35.40
C ASP A 137 -22.04 5.60 -35.99
N VAL A 138 -22.54 4.65 -35.19
CA VAL A 138 -23.62 3.75 -35.60
C VAL A 138 -24.91 4.52 -35.90
N ILE A 139 -25.27 5.51 -35.07
CA ILE A 139 -26.45 6.35 -35.29
C ILE A 139 -26.30 7.17 -36.57
N GLU A 140 -25.13 7.77 -36.81
CA GLU A 140 -24.85 8.56 -38.01
C GLU A 140 -24.93 7.71 -39.27
N LEU A 141 -24.32 6.51 -39.26
CA LEU A 141 -24.41 5.55 -40.36
C LEU A 141 -25.86 5.15 -40.64
N GLN A 142 -26.64 4.85 -39.60
CA GLN A 142 -28.05 4.50 -39.75
C GLN A 142 -28.85 5.67 -40.33
N ALA A 143 -28.65 6.89 -39.82
CA ALA A 143 -29.31 8.10 -40.33
C ALA A 143 -28.94 8.37 -41.80
N TRP A 144 -27.69 8.14 -42.18
CA TRP A 144 -27.24 8.26 -43.57
C TRP A 144 -27.91 7.21 -44.47
N ILE A 145 -27.96 5.95 -44.05
CA ILE A 145 -28.65 4.86 -44.77
C ILE A 145 -30.14 5.22 -44.95
N ASP A 146 -30.81 5.64 -43.88
CA ASP A 146 -32.23 6.00 -43.90
C ASP A 146 -32.49 7.16 -44.86
N THR A 147 -31.60 8.16 -44.89
CA THR A 147 -31.68 9.30 -45.82
C THR A 147 -31.51 8.86 -47.28
N GLN A 148 -30.56 7.96 -47.56
CA GLN A 148 -30.37 7.41 -48.91
C GLN A 148 -31.59 6.58 -49.34
N MET A 149 -32.10 5.73 -48.47
CA MET A 149 -33.30 4.92 -48.71
C MET A 149 -34.53 5.80 -48.97
N ALA A 150 -34.73 6.85 -48.16
CA ALA A 150 -35.80 7.82 -48.37
C ALA A 150 -35.67 8.53 -49.72
N THR A 151 -34.45 8.90 -50.13
CA THR A 151 -34.19 9.54 -51.43
C THR A 151 -34.51 8.60 -52.59
N VAL A 152 -34.08 7.34 -52.52
CA VAL A 152 -34.39 6.33 -53.55
C VAL A 152 -35.89 6.07 -53.63
N ASN A 153 -36.57 5.91 -52.49
CA ASN A 153 -38.02 5.72 -52.43
C ASN A 153 -38.78 6.92 -53.00
N ALA A 154 -38.34 8.16 -52.72
CA ALA A 154 -38.92 9.37 -53.28
C ALA A 154 -38.76 9.41 -54.81
N LYS A 155 -37.58 9.06 -55.35
CA LYS A 155 -37.35 8.95 -56.80
C LYS A 155 -38.26 7.89 -57.44
N ALA A 156 -38.33 6.69 -56.87
CA ALA A 156 -39.19 5.62 -57.37
C ALA A 156 -40.69 6.01 -57.34
N SER A 157 -41.14 6.70 -56.29
CA SER A 157 -42.51 7.20 -56.18
C SER A 157 -42.83 8.30 -57.21
N LEU A 158 -41.87 9.21 -57.45
CA LEU A 158 -41.95 10.23 -58.50
C LEU A 158 -42.04 9.59 -59.89
N GLU A 159 -41.17 8.63 -60.20
CA GLU A 159 -41.20 7.88 -61.46
C GLU A 159 -42.52 7.13 -61.63
N SER A 160 -42.98 6.42 -60.59
CA SER A 160 -44.28 5.74 -60.59
C SER A 160 -45.43 6.70 -60.90
N THR A 161 -45.43 7.88 -60.26
CA THR A 161 -46.45 8.91 -60.48
C THR A 161 -46.36 9.53 -61.88
N SER A 162 -45.14 9.78 -62.36
CA SER A 162 -44.86 10.28 -63.72
C SER A 162 -45.29 9.27 -64.79
N ASN A 163 -45.18 7.97 -64.51
CA ASN A 163 -45.53 6.89 -65.44
C ASN A 163 -47.04 6.59 -65.48
N LYS A 164 -47.82 6.97 -64.46
CA LYS A 164 -49.28 6.73 -64.41
C LYS A 164 -50.04 7.22 -65.65
N PRO A 165 -49.83 8.45 -66.16
CA PRO A 165 -50.50 8.93 -67.36
C PRO A 165 -50.15 8.12 -68.62
N PHE A 166 -48.91 7.64 -68.75
CA PHE A 166 -48.51 6.79 -69.88
C PHE A 166 -49.16 5.42 -69.81
N LEU A 167 -49.16 4.79 -68.64
CA LEU A 167 -49.84 3.51 -68.46
C LEU A 167 -51.35 3.64 -68.71
N ALA A 168 -51.96 4.75 -68.29
CA ALA A 168 -53.36 5.07 -68.58
C ALA A 168 -53.60 5.33 -70.08
N GLN A 169 -52.66 5.99 -70.77
CA GLN A 169 -52.71 6.21 -72.22
C GLN A 169 -52.65 4.88 -72.98
N MET A 170 -51.67 4.02 -72.66
CA MET A 170 -51.54 2.70 -73.29
C MET A 170 -52.81 1.86 -73.14
N LYS A 171 -53.42 1.86 -71.94
CA LYS A 171 -54.69 1.18 -71.70
C LYS A 171 -55.84 1.80 -72.49
N ALA A 172 -55.92 3.13 -72.54
CA ALA A 172 -56.95 3.84 -73.30
C ALA A 172 -56.82 3.60 -74.82
N ASP A 173 -55.60 3.52 -75.34
CA ASP A 173 -55.34 3.17 -76.74
C ASP A 173 -55.72 1.72 -77.03
N ALA A 174 -55.37 0.77 -76.16
CA ALA A 174 -55.79 -0.62 -76.29
C ALA A 174 -57.32 -0.78 -76.22
N ASP A 175 -57.99 -0.08 -75.30
CA ASP A 175 -59.44 -0.07 -75.18
C ASP A 175 -60.12 0.56 -76.41
N TYR A 176 -59.52 1.62 -76.98
CA TYR A 176 -59.99 2.23 -78.22
C TYR A 176 -59.86 1.28 -79.41
N GLU A 177 -58.71 0.64 -79.60
CA GLU A 177 -58.52 -0.34 -80.68
C GLU A 177 -59.47 -1.53 -80.54
N ASN A 178 -59.68 -2.04 -79.33
CA ASN A 178 -60.67 -3.10 -79.07
C ASN A 178 -62.10 -2.66 -79.43
N LYS A 179 -62.50 -1.42 -79.08
CA LYS A 179 -63.82 -0.88 -79.43
C LYS A 179 -63.96 -0.63 -80.92
N LYS A 180 -62.91 -0.15 -81.56
CA LYS A 180 -62.83 0.04 -83.02
C LYS A 180 -63.00 -1.30 -83.75
N ILE A 181 -62.27 -2.33 -83.33
CA ILE A 181 -62.39 -3.69 -83.89
C ILE A 181 -63.82 -4.21 -83.72
N LYS A 182 -64.42 -4.10 -82.53
CA LYS A 182 -65.81 -4.51 -82.29
C LYS A 182 -66.81 -3.76 -83.17
N HIS A 183 -66.70 -2.43 -83.23
CA HIS A 183 -67.60 -1.59 -84.01
C HIS A 183 -67.50 -1.87 -85.53
N LEU A 184 -66.29 -2.13 -86.02
CA LEU A 184 -66.05 -2.55 -87.42
C LEU A 184 -66.66 -3.92 -87.71
N LEU A 185 -66.53 -4.87 -86.78
CA LEU A 185 -67.11 -6.21 -86.91
C LEU A 185 -68.65 -6.20 -86.86
N GLU A 186 -69.24 -5.33 -86.04
CA GLU A 186 -70.69 -5.23 -85.85
C GLU A 186 -71.39 -4.46 -86.98
N ASN A 187 -70.77 -3.39 -87.51
CA ASN A 187 -71.43 -2.45 -88.43
C ASN A 187 -70.88 -2.46 -89.87
N GLY A 188 -69.80 -3.20 -90.16
CA GLY A 188 -69.29 -3.39 -91.52
C GLY A 188 -69.02 -2.09 -92.29
N SER A 189 -69.53 -2.00 -93.53
CA SER A 189 -69.33 -0.86 -94.46
C SER A 189 -69.88 0.47 -93.97
N ASP A 190 -70.84 0.46 -93.05
CA ASP A 190 -71.53 1.65 -92.52
C ASP A 190 -70.87 2.17 -91.23
N SER A 191 -69.75 1.57 -90.82
CA SER A 191 -69.07 1.93 -89.57
C SER A 191 -68.39 3.31 -89.65
N ASP A 192 -68.91 4.27 -88.88
CA ASP A 192 -68.25 5.57 -88.67
C ASP A 192 -67.35 5.53 -87.42
N LEU A 193 -66.04 5.56 -87.65
CA LEU A 193 -65.02 5.51 -86.61
C LEU A 193 -64.91 6.81 -85.80
N SER A 194 -65.46 7.93 -86.28
CA SER A 194 -65.41 9.22 -85.60
C SER A 194 -66.27 9.27 -84.33
N LEU A 195 -67.22 8.34 -84.18
CA LEU A 195 -68.13 8.23 -83.05
C LEU A 195 -67.53 7.53 -81.83
N ILE A 196 -66.35 6.90 -81.96
CA ILE A 196 -65.68 6.22 -80.84
C ILE A 196 -64.78 7.23 -80.12
N PRO A 197 -65.09 7.62 -78.87
CA PRO A 197 -64.31 8.63 -78.16
C PRO A 197 -62.92 8.08 -77.79
N LYS A 198 -61.87 8.78 -78.22
CA LYS A 198 -60.47 8.50 -77.86
C LYS A 198 -60.02 9.41 -76.72
N LYS A 199 -59.46 8.81 -75.66
CA LYS A 199 -58.96 9.55 -74.49
C LYS A 199 -57.46 9.78 -74.61
N HIS A 200 -57.01 11.00 -74.25
CA HIS A 200 -55.60 11.40 -74.27
C HIS A 200 -55.15 11.88 -72.89
N TYR A 201 -54.35 11.06 -72.20
CA TYR A 201 -53.79 11.27 -70.87
C TYR A 201 -52.33 11.73 -70.88
N SER A 202 -51.63 11.60 -72.02
CA SER A 202 -50.24 12.01 -72.22
C SER A 202 -50.16 13.42 -72.84
N THR A 203 -50.34 14.46 -72.04
CA THR A 203 -50.28 15.87 -72.49
C THR A 203 -49.42 16.78 -71.63
N ASN A 204 -48.56 16.23 -70.75
CA ASN A 204 -47.69 17.04 -69.91
C ASN A 204 -46.41 17.50 -70.67
N PRO A 205 -46.23 18.81 -70.95
CA PRO A 205 -45.10 19.33 -71.73
C PRO A 205 -43.72 19.12 -71.07
N VAL A 206 -43.67 19.01 -69.74
CA VAL A 206 -42.40 18.83 -68.98
C VAL A 206 -41.83 17.42 -69.16
N ILE A 207 -42.70 16.43 -69.30
CA ILE A 207 -42.31 15.01 -69.44
C ILE A 207 -41.77 14.73 -70.85
N LYS A 208 -42.32 15.39 -71.89
CA LYS A 208 -41.81 15.35 -73.26
C LYS A 208 -40.35 15.83 -73.34
N LEU A 209 -40.00 16.82 -72.53
CA LEU A 209 -38.65 17.38 -72.43
C LEU A 209 -37.68 16.42 -71.73
N TRP A 210 -38.11 15.80 -70.63
CA TRP A 210 -37.26 14.88 -69.85
C TRP A 210 -36.94 13.58 -70.61
N ASN A 211 -37.89 13.04 -71.38
CA ASN A 211 -37.65 11.86 -72.23
C ASN A 211 -36.65 12.14 -73.36
N ASN A 212 -36.73 13.33 -74.00
CA ASN A 212 -35.75 13.75 -74.99
C ASN A 212 -34.33 13.85 -74.40
N ILE A 213 -34.19 14.23 -73.12
CA ILE A 213 -32.89 14.29 -72.44
C ILE A 213 -32.40 12.88 -72.09
N ARG A 214 -33.28 11.98 -71.63
CA ARG A 214 -32.92 10.61 -71.27
C ARG A 214 -32.43 9.79 -72.49
N ASP A 215 -33.07 9.96 -73.65
CA ASP A 215 -32.70 9.27 -74.89
C ASP A 215 -31.37 9.79 -75.50
N ILE A 216 -30.82 10.89 -74.99
CA ILE A 216 -29.48 11.41 -75.37
C ILE A 216 -28.36 10.72 -74.55
N PHE A 217 -28.67 10.17 -73.38
CA PHE A 217 -27.68 9.61 -72.43
C PHE A 217 -27.80 8.08 -72.22
N SER A 218 -28.64 7.40 -73.01
CA SER A 218 -28.68 5.93 -73.13
C SER A 218 -28.01 5.46 -74.41
#